data_AF-A0A2V8ETR9-F1
#
_entry.id   AF-A0A2V8ETR9-F1
#
_cell.length_a   1.000
_cell.length_b   1.000
_cell.length_c   1.000
_cell.angle_alpha   90.00
_cell.angle_beta   90.00
_cell.angle_gamma   90.00
#
_symmetry.space_group_name_H-M   'P 1'
#
loop_
_entity.id
_entity.type
_entity.pdbx_description
1 polymer ?
#
loop_
_entity_poly.entity_id
_entity_poly.type
_entity_poly.pdbx_seq_one_letter_code
_entity_poly.pdbx_strand_id
1 'polypeptide(L)'
;MIARLAAAALAASSFFSSYDAISLQLKAPFNELFDHARTDATYAVTGTLSYDAGGQRATVDGVRITLRGNTSRRDTECAFPKLKVQFPERTRPEIFGGLSSLRIGTHCGEAPDDGVTVKFGRLPNEHSPVREVFVYRLLETLGVPSLKARQAAITYVYSDPKPGQTPPQDRPLVRQAMIVEETDAAIKRFGGEHGIDEKAFSNARAKFTVADTARLVFAEALIGNFDWCVKMTPDDTYRCDARHPLWNVAAAASSSGARPIMHDFDVAGIITGRHPWFTDVFNAAFAPSKSADETEVIAQVQRTRTLFGRPELDAARAGFVKRKADAYRLLEAASLDAAGRKIARQYLDAFYRAIESDDAFYRPVVTATDARLYASENRDAVCAARGPAPPGTPVSEPLQTRGTLMQVLVLDALWHWAPPAKCPAVHEGPVWIETSAVSRNFP
;
A
#
# COMPACT_ATOMS: atom_id res chain seq x y z
N MET A 1 -34.95 -8.55 9.00
CA MET A 1 -33.83 -7.58 8.87
C MET A 1 -32.51 -8.26 8.49
N ILE A 2 -32.14 -9.37 9.15
CA ILE A 2 -30.91 -10.15 8.89
C ILE A 2 -30.80 -10.68 7.44
N ALA A 3 -31.88 -11.22 6.85
CA ALA A 3 -31.87 -11.73 5.47
C ALA A 3 -31.64 -10.64 4.40
N ARG A 4 -32.13 -9.41 4.61
CA ARG A 4 -31.89 -8.28 3.70
C ARG A 4 -30.46 -7.75 3.77
N LEU A 5 -29.83 -7.82 4.96
CA LEU A 5 -28.44 -7.42 5.16
C LEU A 5 -27.45 -8.43 4.55
N ALA A 6 -27.73 -9.73 4.63
CA ALA A 6 -26.94 -10.77 3.98
C ALA A 6 -27.03 -10.72 2.44
N ALA A 7 -28.23 -10.49 1.89
CA ALA A 7 -28.42 -10.33 0.45
C ALA A 7 -27.70 -9.09 -0.11
N ALA A 8 -27.66 -7.98 0.62
CA ALA A 8 -26.94 -6.77 0.21
C ALA A 8 -25.41 -6.96 0.22
N ALA A 9 -24.86 -7.74 1.16
CA ALA A 9 -23.42 -8.07 1.18
C ALA A 9 -23.02 -9.02 0.04
N LEU A 10 -23.88 -10.00 -0.29
CA LEU A 10 -23.72 -10.90 -1.44
C LEU A 10 -23.95 -10.19 -2.80
N ALA A 11 -24.77 -9.14 -2.84
CA ALA A 11 -24.96 -8.33 -4.04
C ALA A 11 -23.79 -7.35 -4.24
N ALA A 12 -23.26 -6.71 -3.19
CA ALA A 12 -22.13 -5.79 -3.34
C ALA A 12 -20.86 -6.51 -3.82
N SER A 13 -20.72 -7.80 -3.50
CA SER A 13 -19.65 -8.64 -4.03
C SER A 13 -19.79 -8.95 -5.53
N SER A 14 -21.01 -8.89 -6.10
CA SER A 14 -21.22 -9.18 -7.53
C SER A 14 -20.70 -8.07 -8.45
N PHE A 15 -20.73 -6.81 -8.01
CA PHE A 15 -20.17 -5.70 -8.80
C PHE A 15 -18.65 -5.84 -8.98
N PHE A 16 -17.99 -6.30 -7.91
CA PHE A 16 -16.53 -6.49 -7.87
C PHE A 16 -16.08 -7.89 -8.31
N SER A 17 -17.00 -8.79 -8.68
CA SER A 17 -16.63 -10.12 -9.18
C SER A 17 -16.20 -10.10 -10.65
N SER A 18 -16.50 -9.02 -11.40
CA SER A 18 -15.97 -8.80 -12.74
C SER A 18 -14.70 -7.94 -12.69
N TYR A 19 -13.73 -8.32 -13.50
CA TYR A 19 -12.47 -7.60 -13.70
C TYR A 19 -12.47 -6.70 -14.94
N ASP A 20 -13.57 -6.68 -15.69
CA ASP A 20 -13.70 -5.82 -16.87
C ASP A 20 -13.85 -4.36 -16.44
N ALA A 21 -13.16 -3.47 -17.15
CA ALA A 21 -13.27 -2.04 -16.90
C ALA A 21 -14.72 -1.57 -17.13
N ILE A 22 -15.24 -0.76 -16.20
CA ILE A 22 -16.57 -0.15 -16.35
C ILE A 22 -16.46 1.26 -16.94
N SER A 23 -17.27 1.57 -17.94
CA SER A 23 -17.38 2.93 -18.50
C SER A 23 -18.54 3.67 -17.85
N LEU A 24 -18.24 4.81 -17.23
CA LEU A 24 -19.22 5.68 -16.57
C LEU A 24 -19.14 7.08 -17.14
N GLN A 25 -20.26 7.81 -17.16
CA GLN A 25 -20.28 9.25 -17.37
C GLN A 25 -20.86 9.95 -16.13
N LEU A 26 -20.19 10.99 -15.67
CA LEU A 26 -20.65 11.82 -14.56
C LEU A 26 -20.84 13.25 -15.06
N LYS A 27 -22.06 13.76 -14.97
CA LYS A 27 -22.40 15.15 -15.29
C LYS A 27 -22.76 15.90 -14.03
N ALA A 28 -22.06 17.00 -13.74
CA ALA A 28 -22.27 17.79 -12.53
C ALA A 28 -21.61 19.18 -12.64
N PRO A 29 -21.95 20.12 -11.74
CA PRO A 29 -21.21 21.37 -11.62
C PRO A 29 -19.93 21.13 -10.79
N PHE A 30 -18.90 20.58 -11.45
CA PHE A 30 -17.68 20.17 -10.75
C PHE A 30 -16.84 21.35 -10.28
N ASN A 31 -16.88 22.50 -10.97
CA ASN A 31 -16.13 23.66 -10.50
C ASN A 31 -16.74 24.20 -9.19
N GLU A 32 -18.07 24.29 -9.10
CA GLU A 32 -18.77 24.59 -7.86
C GLU A 32 -18.38 23.59 -6.74
N LEU A 33 -18.40 22.29 -7.04
CA LEU A 33 -17.97 21.28 -6.07
C LEU A 33 -16.54 21.51 -5.60
N PHE A 34 -15.60 21.75 -6.50
CA PHE A 34 -14.18 21.87 -6.16
C PHE A 34 -13.88 23.16 -5.42
N ASP A 35 -14.55 24.26 -5.76
CA ASP A 35 -14.35 25.55 -5.10
C ASP A 35 -14.84 25.51 -3.64
N HIS A 36 -15.97 24.85 -3.37
CA HIS A 36 -16.58 24.84 -2.03
C HIS A 36 -16.16 23.64 -1.16
N ALA A 37 -16.06 22.43 -1.72
CA ALA A 37 -15.81 21.22 -0.92
C ALA A 37 -14.37 21.11 -0.38
N ARG A 38 -13.48 22.01 -0.82
CA ARG A 38 -12.13 22.14 -0.27
C ARG A 38 -12.11 22.75 1.13
N THR A 39 -13.06 23.63 1.43
CA THR A 39 -13.20 24.29 2.74
C THR A 39 -14.36 23.71 3.57
N ASP A 40 -15.39 23.17 2.93
CA ASP A 40 -16.50 22.47 3.58
C ASP A 40 -16.52 20.98 3.22
N ALA A 41 -16.26 20.11 4.20
CA ALA A 41 -16.23 18.66 4.02
C ALA A 41 -17.57 18.02 3.69
N THR A 42 -18.66 18.72 3.99
CA THR A 42 -20.02 18.22 3.82
C THR A 42 -20.66 18.69 2.52
N TYR A 43 -20.03 19.65 1.86
CA TYR A 43 -20.50 20.23 0.61
C TYR A 43 -20.62 19.16 -0.47
N ALA A 44 -21.73 19.22 -1.19
CA ALA A 44 -22.06 18.27 -2.24
C ALA A 44 -22.82 18.98 -3.33
N VAL A 45 -22.62 18.51 -4.56
CA VAL A 45 -23.44 18.90 -5.70
C VAL A 45 -24.32 17.75 -6.13
N THR A 46 -25.40 18.07 -6.83
CA THR A 46 -26.26 17.07 -7.46
C THR A 46 -25.87 16.92 -8.92
N GLY A 47 -25.84 15.68 -9.42
CA GLY A 47 -25.52 15.39 -10.80
C GLY A 47 -26.28 14.20 -11.37
N THR A 48 -25.81 13.74 -12.51
CA THR A 48 -26.32 12.56 -13.22
C THR A 48 -25.17 11.59 -13.47
N LEU A 49 -25.39 10.31 -13.14
CA LEU A 49 -24.52 9.21 -13.55
C LEU A 49 -25.14 8.51 -14.76
N SER A 50 -24.36 8.21 -15.79
CA SER A 50 -24.76 7.30 -16.86
C SER A 50 -23.79 6.13 -16.99
N TYR A 51 -24.27 4.99 -17.45
CA TYR A 51 -23.48 3.78 -17.66
C TYR A 51 -24.09 2.90 -18.76
N ASP A 52 -23.31 1.96 -19.28
CA ASP A 52 -23.81 0.93 -20.18
C ASP A 52 -24.46 -0.22 -19.40
N ALA A 53 -25.68 -0.58 -19.76
CA ALA A 53 -26.47 -1.65 -19.19
C ALA A 53 -26.78 -2.69 -20.28
N GLY A 54 -25.75 -3.39 -20.75
CA GLY A 54 -25.91 -4.43 -21.77
C GLY A 54 -26.17 -3.86 -23.16
N GLY A 55 -25.43 -2.82 -23.54
CA GLY A 55 -25.54 -2.12 -24.82
C GLY A 55 -26.59 -1.01 -24.86
N GLN A 56 -27.36 -0.82 -23.77
CA GLN A 56 -28.26 0.31 -23.61
C GLN A 56 -27.71 1.29 -22.59
N ARG A 57 -27.76 2.58 -22.91
CA ARG A 57 -27.34 3.63 -21.98
C ARG A 57 -28.41 3.85 -20.91
N ALA A 58 -28.05 3.62 -19.65
CA ALA A 58 -28.89 3.91 -18.49
C ALA A 58 -28.41 5.17 -17.76
N THR A 59 -29.32 5.87 -17.09
CA THR A 59 -29.04 7.09 -16.34
C THR A 59 -29.63 7.03 -14.92
N VAL A 60 -28.94 7.66 -13.97
CA VAL A 60 -29.39 7.91 -12.60
C VAL A 60 -29.25 9.39 -12.33
N ASP A 61 -30.38 10.08 -12.30
CA ASP A 61 -30.44 11.48 -11.92
C ASP A 61 -30.46 11.65 -10.41
N GLY A 62 -30.07 12.83 -9.94
CA GLY A 62 -30.14 13.18 -8.52
C GLY A 62 -29.02 12.53 -7.69
N VAL A 63 -27.96 12.02 -8.30
CA VAL A 63 -26.83 11.48 -7.52
C VAL A 63 -26.14 12.61 -6.76
N ARG A 64 -25.84 12.36 -5.48
CA ARG A 64 -25.10 13.32 -4.64
C ARG A 64 -23.60 13.06 -4.79
N ILE A 65 -22.85 14.09 -5.16
CA ILE A 65 -21.42 13.98 -5.46
C ILE A 65 -20.64 14.81 -4.44
N THR A 66 -19.68 14.19 -3.77
CA THR A 66 -18.78 14.85 -2.80
C THR A 66 -17.32 14.56 -3.12
N LEU A 67 -16.42 15.38 -2.60
CA LEU A 67 -15.00 15.01 -2.53
C LEU A 67 -14.77 13.94 -1.47
N ARG A 68 -13.69 13.15 -1.63
CA ARG A 68 -13.24 12.16 -0.65
C ARG A 68 -11.73 12.19 -0.48
N GLY A 69 -11.29 11.54 0.60
CA GLY A 69 -9.89 11.43 1.00
C GLY A 69 -9.43 12.59 1.88
N ASN A 70 -8.38 12.36 2.67
CA ASN A 70 -7.87 13.34 3.63
C ASN A 70 -6.97 14.37 2.95
N THR A 71 -5.96 13.89 2.23
CA THR A 71 -4.97 14.71 1.52
C THR A 71 -5.44 15.11 0.13
N SER A 72 -6.15 14.23 -0.59
CA SER A 72 -6.65 14.46 -1.95
C SER A 72 -7.72 15.56 -2.07
N ARG A 73 -8.16 16.14 -0.95
CA ARG A 73 -9.05 17.31 -0.93
C ARG A 73 -8.30 18.63 -1.01
N ARG A 74 -6.99 18.65 -0.75
CA ARG A 74 -6.19 19.88 -0.76
C ARG A 74 -5.70 20.14 -2.17
N ASP A 75 -5.94 21.36 -2.67
CA ASP A 75 -5.52 21.75 -4.02
C ASP A 75 -4.01 21.60 -4.25
N THR A 76 -3.24 21.95 -3.22
CA THR A 76 -1.78 21.84 -3.22
C THR A 76 -1.28 20.40 -3.35
N GLU A 77 -2.16 19.40 -3.19
CA GLU A 77 -1.83 17.98 -3.25
C GLU A 77 -2.50 17.26 -4.41
N CYS A 78 -3.69 17.71 -4.83
CA CYS A 78 -4.51 17.01 -5.81
C CYS A 78 -5.38 18.02 -6.58
N ALA A 79 -4.96 18.31 -7.82
CA ALA A 79 -5.71 19.19 -8.72
C ALA A 79 -7.00 18.51 -9.21
N PHE A 80 -7.02 17.18 -9.26
CA PHE A 80 -8.17 16.39 -9.66
C PHE A 80 -8.62 15.47 -8.51
N PRO A 81 -9.50 15.95 -7.62
CA PRO A 81 -9.78 15.26 -6.36
C PRO A 81 -10.61 13.99 -6.56
N LYS A 82 -10.35 12.99 -5.69
CA LYS A 82 -11.13 11.74 -5.63
C LYS A 82 -12.60 12.06 -5.27
N LEU A 83 -13.56 11.34 -5.88
CA LEU A 83 -14.99 11.58 -5.70
C LEU A 83 -15.72 10.43 -5.00
N LYS A 84 -16.81 10.76 -4.30
CA LYS A 84 -17.83 9.80 -3.86
C LYS A 84 -19.15 10.16 -4.52
N VAL A 85 -19.78 9.18 -5.17
CA VAL A 85 -21.10 9.34 -5.82
C VAL A 85 -22.11 8.51 -5.04
N GLN A 86 -23.05 9.16 -4.37
CA GLN A 86 -24.10 8.52 -3.59
C GLN A 86 -25.38 8.43 -4.43
N PHE A 87 -25.95 7.23 -4.51
CA PHE A 87 -27.20 7.00 -5.21
C PHE A 87 -28.40 7.46 -4.39
N PRO A 88 -29.46 8.00 -5.02
CA PRO A 88 -30.73 8.17 -4.34
C PRO A 88 -31.26 6.81 -3.88
N GLU A 89 -31.88 6.75 -2.70
CA GLU A 89 -32.31 5.48 -2.11
C GLU A 89 -33.28 4.68 -3.00
N ARG A 90 -34.11 5.39 -3.78
CA ARG A 90 -35.16 4.80 -4.62
C ARG A 90 -34.69 4.39 -6.02
N THR A 91 -33.51 4.83 -6.46
CA THR A 91 -33.04 4.66 -7.85
C THR A 91 -31.67 3.99 -7.92
N ARG A 92 -31.36 3.12 -6.95
CA ARG A 92 -30.10 2.36 -6.92
C ARG A 92 -30.04 1.35 -8.08
N PRO A 93 -29.05 1.44 -8.97
CA PRO A 93 -28.95 0.50 -10.07
C PRO A 93 -28.55 -0.90 -9.61
N GLU A 94 -29.18 -1.92 -10.19
CA GLU A 94 -28.87 -3.32 -9.92
C GLU A 94 -27.47 -3.71 -10.35
N ILE A 95 -26.94 -3.11 -11.44
CA ILE A 95 -25.57 -3.38 -11.94
C ILE A 95 -24.50 -3.10 -10.88
N PHE A 96 -24.76 -2.17 -9.95
CA PHE A 96 -23.83 -1.84 -8.86
C PHE A 96 -24.04 -2.74 -7.64
N GLY A 97 -24.78 -3.84 -7.76
CA GLY A 97 -24.84 -4.86 -6.71
C GLY A 97 -25.42 -4.34 -5.39
N GLY A 98 -26.35 -3.38 -5.44
CA GLY A 98 -26.94 -2.82 -4.22
C GLY A 98 -26.02 -1.88 -3.42
N LEU A 99 -24.87 -1.47 -3.98
CA LEU A 99 -24.05 -0.39 -3.41
C LEU A 99 -24.89 0.88 -3.22
N SER A 100 -24.71 1.56 -2.09
CA SER A 100 -25.32 2.87 -1.83
C SER A 100 -24.50 4.02 -2.41
N SER A 101 -23.21 3.79 -2.68
CA SER A 101 -22.31 4.76 -3.26
C SER A 101 -21.16 4.11 -4.03
N LEU A 102 -20.61 4.86 -4.98
CA LEU A 102 -19.35 4.56 -5.67
C LEU A 102 -18.23 5.44 -5.10
N ARG A 103 -17.15 4.81 -4.63
CA ARG A 103 -15.91 5.53 -4.28
C ARG A 103 -14.98 5.53 -5.48
N ILE A 104 -14.89 6.67 -6.16
CA ILE A 104 -14.02 6.84 -7.31
C ILE A 104 -12.63 7.22 -6.81
N GLY A 105 -11.64 6.37 -7.09
CA GLY A 105 -10.23 6.69 -7.00
C GLY A 105 -9.73 7.14 -8.37
N THR A 106 -9.02 8.26 -8.42
CA THR A 106 -8.45 8.83 -9.64
C THR A 106 -7.06 9.37 -9.30
N HIS A 107 -6.38 9.85 -10.33
CA HIS A 107 -5.07 10.49 -10.26
C HIS A 107 -5.14 11.94 -9.79
N CYS A 108 -4.04 12.50 -9.27
CA CYS A 108 -4.01 13.81 -8.63
C CYS A 108 -3.48 14.96 -9.50
N GLY A 109 -3.04 14.69 -10.73
CA GLY A 109 -2.59 15.73 -11.67
C GLY A 109 -2.19 15.18 -13.04
N GLU A 110 -2.03 16.05 -14.01
CA GLU A 110 -1.82 15.67 -15.42
C GLU A 110 -0.34 15.55 -15.80
N ALA A 111 0.53 15.19 -14.84
CA ALA A 111 1.98 15.15 -15.08
C ALA A 111 2.37 13.96 -16.00
N PRO A 112 3.52 14.04 -16.69
CA PRO A 112 4.03 12.94 -17.51
C PRO A 112 4.29 11.64 -16.73
N ASP A 113 4.58 10.56 -17.45
CA ASP A 113 4.80 9.21 -16.91
C ASP A 113 6.06 9.07 -16.05
N ASP A 114 6.97 10.04 -16.09
CA ASP A 114 8.18 10.11 -15.30
C ASP A 114 8.05 11.10 -14.13
N GLY A 115 7.80 10.55 -12.94
CA GLY A 115 7.92 11.31 -11.71
C GLY A 115 6.91 10.92 -10.65
N VAL A 116 7.27 11.24 -9.42
CA VAL A 116 6.40 11.13 -8.25
C VAL A 116 6.27 12.50 -7.59
N THR A 117 5.15 12.75 -6.92
CA THR A 117 4.99 14.01 -6.18
C THR A 117 6.06 14.11 -5.09
N VAL A 118 6.68 15.30 -4.94
CA VAL A 118 7.80 15.50 -4.01
C VAL A 118 7.44 15.15 -2.57
N LYS A 119 6.22 15.52 -2.14
CA LYS A 119 5.82 15.42 -0.73
C LYS A 119 5.46 13.99 -0.30
N PHE A 120 4.75 13.25 -1.16
CA PHE A 120 4.15 11.98 -0.80
C PHE A 120 4.58 10.82 -1.70
N GLY A 121 5.33 11.07 -2.78
CA GLY A 121 5.76 10.02 -3.68
C GLY A 121 4.65 9.44 -4.56
N ARG A 122 3.54 10.16 -4.74
CA ARG A 122 2.40 9.67 -5.55
C ARG A 122 2.73 9.71 -7.03
N LEU A 123 2.32 8.69 -7.79
CA LEU A 123 2.25 8.81 -9.25
C LEU A 123 1.08 9.75 -9.58
N PRO A 124 1.33 10.94 -10.14
CA PRO A 124 0.28 11.96 -10.25
C PRO A 124 -0.74 11.64 -11.34
N ASN A 125 -0.42 10.80 -12.32
CA ASN A 125 -1.16 10.63 -13.57
C ASN A 125 -2.14 9.44 -13.61
N GLU A 126 -2.88 9.33 -14.70
CA GLU A 126 -4.00 8.38 -14.84
C GLU A 126 -3.60 6.89 -14.85
N HIS A 127 -2.30 6.57 -14.92
CA HIS A 127 -1.84 5.19 -14.71
C HIS A 127 -1.95 4.74 -13.26
N SER A 128 -1.87 5.68 -12.30
CA SER A 128 -1.92 5.40 -10.86
C SER A 128 -3.12 4.53 -10.43
N PRO A 129 -4.38 4.91 -10.72
CA PRO A 129 -5.53 4.08 -10.33
C PRO A 129 -5.55 2.70 -11.01
N VAL A 130 -5.02 2.56 -12.23
CA VAL A 130 -4.96 1.26 -12.93
C VAL A 130 -3.93 0.35 -12.28
N ARG A 131 -2.77 0.89 -11.91
CA ARG A 131 -1.74 0.17 -11.14
C ARG A 131 -2.25 -0.22 -9.75
N GLU A 132 -3.05 0.63 -9.10
CA GLU A 132 -3.65 0.31 -7.79
C GLU A 132 -4.68 -0.82 -7.89
N VAL A 133 -5.52 -0.85 -8.93
CA VAL A 133 -6.44 -1.96 -9.18
C VAL A 133 -5.68 -3.29 -9.32
N PHE A 134 -4.52 -3.28 -9.97
CA PHE A 134 -3.67 -4.47 -10.05
C PHE A 134 -3.23 -4.95 -8.66
N VAL A 135 -2.85 -4.05 -7.75
CA VAL A 135 -2.47 -4.41 -6.38
C VAL A 135 -3.62 -5.10 -5.65
N TYR A 136 -4.83 -4.55 -5.70
CA TYR A 136 -6.00 -5.18 -5.08
C TYR A 136 -6.25 -6.59 -5.61
N ARG A 137 -6.13 -6.81 -6.92
CA ARG A 137 -6.29 -8.14 -7.55
C ARG A 137 -5.17 -9.09 -7.18
N LEU A 138 -3.94 -8.58 -7.06
CA LEU A 138 -2.78 -9.35 -6.64
C LEU A 138 -2.98 -9.86 -5.22
N LEU A 139 -3.38 -8.99 -4.29
CA LEU A 139 -3.67 -9.36 -2.90
C LEU A 139 -4.80 -10.39 -2.80
N GLU A 140 -5.89 -10.22 -3.57
CA GLU A 140 -6.95 -11.22 -3.68
C GLU A 140 -6.40 -12.58 -4.14
N THR A 141 -5.62 -12.59 -5.23
CA THR A 141 -5.02 -13.80 -5.81
C THR A 141 -4.15 -14.54 -4.80
N LEU A 142 -3.44 -13.77 -3.96
CA LEU A 142 -2.56 -14.26 -2.90
C LEU A 142 -3.31 -14.66 -1.61
N GLY A 143 -4.63 -14.44 -1.53
CA GLY A 143 -5.43 -14.75 -0.34
C GLY A 143 -5.19 -13.78 0.83
N VAL A 144 -4.75 -12.57 0.53
CA VAL A 144 -4.52 -11.48 1.48
C VAL A 144 -5.79 -10.64 1.60
N PRO A 145 -6.34 -10.45 2.82
CA PRO A 145 -7.49 -9.58 3.00
C PRO A 145 -7.22 -8.13 2.60
N SER A 146 -7.97 -7.64 1.62
CA SER A 146 -7.95 -6.26 1.14
C SER A 146 -9.34 -5.85 0.68
N LEU A 147 -9.55 -4.55 0.44
CA LEU A 147 -10.74 -4.08 -0.26
C LEU A 147 -10.80 -4.66 -1.68
N LYS A 148 -11.98 -4.67 -2.28
CA LYS A 148 -12.11 -4.91 -3.73
C LYS A 148 -11.97 -3.62 -4.52
N ALA A 149 -11.44 -3.72 -5.74
CA ALA A 149 -11.39 -2.62 -6.68
C ALA A 149 -11.69 -3.10 -8.10
N ARG A 150 -12.34 -2.22 -8.88
CA ARG A 150 -12.65 -2.43 -10.28
C ARG A 150 -12.16 -1.23 -11.09
N GLN A 151 -11.45 -1.48 -12.19
CA GLN A 151 -11.02 -0.43 -13.11
C GLN A 151 -12.25 0.26 -13.71
N ALA A 152 -12.16 1.58 -13.89
CA ALA A 152 -13.18 2.37 -14.53
C ALA A 152 -12.57 3.38 -15.52
N ALA A 153 -13.35 3.76 -16.53
CA ALA A 153 -13.11 4.95 -17.32
C ALA A 153 -14.26 5.92 -17.05
N ILE A 154 -13.95 7.10 -16.51
CA ILE A 154 -14.96 8.11 -16.17
C ILE A 154 -14.93 9.21 -17.20
N THR A 155 -16.06 9.46 -17.83
CA THR A 155 -16.31 10.63 -18.67
C THR A 155 -16.94 11.72 -17.82
N TYR A 156 -16.20 12.79 -17.53
CA TYR A 156 -16.67 13.95 -16.80
C TYR A 156 -17.27 14.96 -17.78
N VAL A 157 -18.49 15.41 -17.50
CA VAL A 157 -19.20 16.46 -18.25
C VAL A 157 -19.50 17.60 -17.29
N TYR A 158 -18.79 18.71 -17.44
CA TYR A 158 -18.97 19.90 -16.62
C TYR A 158 -20.26 20.61 -17.03
N SER A 159 -21.19 20.82 -16.10
CA SER A 159 -22.36 21.68 -16.34
C SER A 159 -22.08 23.16 -16.07
N ASP A 160 -20.92 23.47 -15.50
CA ASP A 160 -20.45 24.79 -15.12
C ASP A 160 -19.04 25.09 -15.69
N PRO A 161 -18.77 24.82 -16.99
CA PRO A 161 -17.42 24.90 -17.54
C PRO A 161 -16.84 26.31 -17.40
N LYS A 162 -15.56 26.41 -17.00
CA LYS A 162 -14.81 27.66 -16.98
C LYS A 162 -13.93 27.76 -18.24
N PRO A 163 -13.90 28.92 -18.93
CA PRO A 163 -13.01 29.12 -20.08
C PRO A 163 -11.54 29.12 -19.66
N GLY A 164 -10.64 28.71 -20.57
CA GLY A 164 -9.19 28.76 -20.37
C GLY A 164 -8.61 27.69 -19.42
N GLN A 165 -9.42 26.69 -19.02
CA GLN A 165 -8.97 25.60 -18.16
C GLN A 165 -8.13 24.58 -18.94
N THR A 166 -7.16 23.96 -18.25
CA THR A 166 -6.36 22.85 -18.78
C THR A 166 -6.51 21.66 -17.84
N PRO A 167 -7.09 20.53 -18.28
CA PRO A 167 -7.68 20.31 -19.61
C PRO A 167 -8.97 21.15 -19.86
N PRO A 168 -9.33 21.42 -21.13
CA PRO A 168 -10.55 22.18 -21.44
C PRO A 168 -11.82 21.48 -20.94
N GLN A 169 -12.72 22.27 -20.34
CA GLN A 169 -13.94 21.78 -19.69
C GLN A 169 -15.21 21.90 -20.55
N ASP A 170 -15.10 22.55 -21.72
CA ASP A 170 -16.18 22.73 -22.71
C ASP A 170 -16.50 21.47 -23.51
N ARG A 171 -15.77 20.37 -23.24
CA ARG A 171 -15.94 19.06 -23.86
C ARG A 171 -15.81 17.95 -22.81
N PRO A 172 -16.38 16.75 -23.07
CA PRO A 172 -16.25 15.63 -22.15
C PRO A 172 -14.78 15.25 -21.89
N LEU A 173 -14.43 15.08 -20.62
CA LEU A 173 -13.10 14.69 -20.18
C LEU A 173 -13.09 13.22 -19.76
N VAL A 174 -12.30 12.38 -20.42
CA VAL A 174 -12.20 10.96 -20.08
C VAL A 174 -10.94 10.71 -19.25
N ARG A 175 -11.06 10.01 -18.12
CA ARG A 175 -9.92 9.62 -17.27
C ARG A 175 -10.03 8.18 -16.81
N GLN A 176 -8.89 7.52 -16.71
CA GLN A 176 -8.79 6.23 -16.03
C GLN A 176 -8.98 6.43 -14.53
N ALA A 177 -9.71 5.50 -13.92
CA ALA A 177 -10.08 5.55 -12.52
C ALA A 177 -10.24 4.12 -11.97
N MET A 178 -10.58 4.06 -10.69
CA MET A 178 -11.00 2.84 -10.03
C MET A 178 -12.25 3.11 -9.20
N ILE A 179 -13.12 2.11 -9.11
CA ILE A 179 -14.15 2.03 -8.07
C ILE A 179 -13.62 1.13 -6.97
N VAL A 180 -13.66 1.59 -5.73
CA VAL A 180 -13.18 0.84 -4.57
C VAL A 180 -14.34 0.51 -3.63
N GLU A 181 -14.32 -0.69 -3.07
CA GLU A 181 -15.26 -1.16 -2.06
C GLU A 181 -15.33 -0.22 -0.85
N GLU A 182 -16.52 -0.05 -0.29
CA GLU A 182 -16.69 0.64 0.99
C GLU A 182 -16.13 -0.23 2.12
N THR A 183 -15.42 0.38 3.08
CA THR A 183 -14.75 -0.35 4.17
C THR A 183 -15.74 -1.19 4.98
N ASP A 184 -16.95 -0.69 5.25
CA ASP A 184 -18.00 -1.44 5.95
C ASP A 184 -18.47 -2.69 5.21
N ALA A 185 -18.47 -2.66 3.87
CA ALA A 185 -18.80 -3.83 3.06
C ALA A 185 -17.69 -4.88 3.17
N ALA A 186 -16.42 -4.45 3.15
CA ALA A 186 -15.29 -5.34 3.37
C ALA A 186 -15.27 -5.95 4.78
N ILE A 187 -15.58 -5.15 5.81
CA ILE A 187 -15.70 -5.63 7.20
C ILE A 187 -16.70 -6.79 7.27
N LYS A 188 -17.90 -6.61 6.71
CA LYS A 188 -18.92 -7.67 6.66
C LYS A 188 -18.47 -8.87 5.84
N ARG A 189 -17.82 -8.65 4.70
CA ARG A 189 -17.29 -9.70 3.81
C ARG A 189 -16.26 -10.58 4.52
N PHE A 190 -15.50 -10.01 5.44
CA PHE A 190 -14.54 -10.74 6.26
C PHE A 190 -15.09 -11.18 7.63
N GLY A 191 -16.41 -11.19 7.80
CA GLY A 191 -17.09 -11.70 8.99
C GLY A 191 -17.04 -10.76 10.20
N GLY A 192 -16.63 -9.51 10.00
CA GLY A 192 -16.66 -8.49 11.04
C GLY A 192 -18.06 -7.95 11.27
N GLU A 193 -18.38 -7.69 12.54
CA GLU A 193 -19.60 -7.04 13.00
C GLU A 193 -19.46 -5.52 12.92
N HIS A 194 -18.25 -5.00 13.18
CA HIS A 194 -17.90 -3.59 13.12
C HIS A 194 -16.39 -3.41 12.85
N GLY A 195 -15.99 -2.21 12.45
CA GLY A 195 -14.59 -1.82 12.36
C GLY A 195 -14.04 -1.34 13.69
N ILE A 196 -12.78 -1.62 14.00
CA ILE A 196 -12.07 -0.95 15.11
C ILE A 196 -11.61 0.42 14.61
N ASP A 197 -12.02 1.47 15.32
CA ASP A 197 -11.50 2.82 15.09
C ASP A 197 -9.97 2.86 15.29
N GLU A 198 -9.28 3.64 14.47
CA GLU A 198 -7.82 3.79 14.53
C GLU A 198 -7.33 4.07 15.95
N LYS A 199 -7.94 5.04 16.66
CA LYS A 199 -7.50 5.41 18.01
C LYS A 199 -7.86 4.37 19.08
N ALA A 200 -8.84 3.52 18.80
CA ALA A 200 -9.22 2.41 19.66
C ALA A 200 -8.38 1.15 19.43
N PHE A 201 -7.56 1.12 18.36
CA PHE A 201 -6.68 -0.01 18.08
C PHE A 201 -5.50 -0.03 19.05
N SER A 202 -5.35 -1.14 19.80
CA SER A 202 -4.28 -1.28 20.80
C SER A 202 -2.96 -1.73 20.18
N ASN A 203 -2.95 -2.91 19.55
CA ASN A 203 -1.83 -3.50 18.83
C ASN A 203 -2.25 -4.81 18.14
N ALA A 204 -1.47 -5.26 17.15
CA ALA A 204 -1.72 -6.48 16.40
C ALA A 204 -1.72 -7.74 17.28
N ARG A 205 -0.76 -7.89 18.21
CA ARG A 205 -0.68 -9.08 19.08
C ARG A 205 -1.94 -9.31 19.91
N ALA A 206 -2.63 -8.24 20.29
CA ALA A 206 -3.86 -8.31 21.08
C ALA A 206 -5.13 -8.47 20.22
N LYS A 207 -5.10 -8.09 18.94
CA LYS A 207 -6.30 -7.97 18.09
C LYS A 207 -6.37 -8.97 16.95
N PHE A 208 -5.24 -9.37 16.40
CA PHE A 208 -5.13 -10.22 15.22
C PHE A 208 -4.51 -11.57 15.56
N THR A 209 -4.80 -12.57 14.74
CA THR A 209 -4.05 -13.82 14.80
C THR A 209 -2.61 -13.61 14.31
N VAL A 210 -1.68 -14.44 14.77
CA VAL A 210 -0.28 -14.37 14.31
C VAL A 210 -0.20 -14.64 12.80
N ALA A 211 -1.01 -15.58 12.29
CA ALA A 211 -1.06 -15.90 10.87
C ALA A 211 -1.58 -14.74 10.00
N ASP A 212 -2.62 -14.03 10.44
CA ASP A 212 -3.11 -12.85 9.72
C ASP A 212 -2.10 -11.70 9.75
N THR A 213 -1.43 -11.49 10.88
CA THR A 213 -0.41 -10.45 11.02
C THR A 213 0.82 -10.76 10.15
N ALA A 214 1.28 -12.01 10.14
CA ALA A 214 2.37 -12.45 9.26
C ALA A 214 1.99 -12.26 7.79
N ARG A 215 0.77 -12.67 7.39
CA ARG A 215 0.30 -12.49 6.02
C ARG A 215 0.24 -11.02 5.61
N LEU A 216 -0.25 -10.15 6.50
CA LEU A 216 -0.27 -8.70 6.29
C LEU A 216 1.13 -8.17 6.01
N VAL A 217 2.11 -8.41 6.90
CA VAL A 217 3.45 -7.82 6.72
C VAL A 217 4.18 -8.33 5.49
N PHE A 218 3.99 -9.61 5.11
CA PHE A 218 4.56 -10.15 3.88
C PHE A 218 3.91 -9.52 2.65
N ALA A 219 2.60 -9.25 2.70
CA ALA A 219 1.90 -8.57 1.63
C ALA A 219 2.36 -7.11 1.47
N GLU A 220 2.54 -6.38 2.56
CA GLU A 220 3.07 -5.02 2.54
C GLU A 220 4.51 -4.99 1.99
N ALA A 221 5.33 -5.98 2.38
CA ALA A 221 6.69 -6.13 1.87
C ALA A 221 6.71 -6.44 0.36
N LEU A 222 5.83 -7.33 -0.11
CA LEU A 222 5.68 -7.68 -1.53
C LEU A 222 5.44 -6.45 -2.40
N ILE A 223 4.56 -5.55 -1.96
CA ILE A 223 4.17 -4.38 -2.75
C ILE A 223 5.05 -3.16 -2.46
N GLY A 224 6.03 -3.29 -1.56
CA GLY A 224 6.89 -2.19 -1.14
C GLY A 224 6.10 -1.04 -0.53
N ASN A 225 5.10 -1.31 0.31
CA ASN A 225 4.27 -0.24 0.89
C ASN A 225 4.98 0.44 2.06
N PHE A 226 5.01 1.77 2.05
CA PHE A 226 5.58 2.58 3.12
C PHE A 226 4.54 3.48 3.80
N ASP A 227 3.35 3.61 3.24
CA ASP A 227 2.25 4.40 3.79
C ASP A 227 1.24 3.47 4.46
N TRP A 228 1.69 2.78 5.50
CA TRP A 228 0.84 1.96 6.35
C TRP A 228 1.43 1.91 7.75
N CYS A 229 0.57 1.66 8.73
CA CYS A 229 1.00 1.36 10.08
C CYS A 229 0.07 0.35 10.71
N VAL A 230 0.67 -0.64 11.36
CA VAL A 230 0.02 -1.43 12.40
C VAL A 230 0.97 -1.52 13.58
N LYS A 231 0.57 -0.96 14.71
CA LYS A 231 1.31 -1.10 15.95
C LYS A 231 1.40 -2.58 16.34
N MET A 232 2.59 -3.19 16.29
CA MET A 232 2.72 -4.64 16.51
C MET A 232 2.62 -5.01 17.98
N THR A 233 3.20 -4.19 18.86
CA THR A 233 3.22 -4.35 20.33
C THR A 233 2.89 -3.01 21.02
N PRO A 234 2.59 -2.98 22.34
CA PRO A 234 2.33 -1.73 23.05
C PRO A 234 3.45 -0.67 22.96
N ASP A 235 4.70 -1.08 22.78
CA ASP A 235 5.86 -0.19 22.72
C ASP A 235 6.44 -0.05 21.30
N ASP A 236 5.76 -0.62 20.30
CA ASP A 236 6.21 -0.52 18.91
C ASP A 236 6.08 0.92 18.40
N THR A 237 7.18 1.41 17.82
CA THR A 237 7.35 2.75 17.26
C THR A 237 7.80 2.69 15.80
N TYR A 238 7.80 1.50 15.19
CA TYR A 238 8.22 1.31 13.82
C TYR A 238 7.18 1.84 12.85
N ARG A 239 7.48 2.96 12.18
CA ARG A 239 6.63 3.68 11.19
C ARG A 239 5.27 4.17 11.71
N CYS A 240 4.85 3.65 12.84
CA CYS A 240 3.71 4.09 13.62
C CYS A 240 4.16 5.20 14.58
N ASP A 241 3.31 6.21 14.71
CA ASP A 241 3.41 7.15 15.82
C ASP A 241 2.17 7.05 16.70
N ALA A 242 2.18 7.72 17.85
CA ALA A 242 1.06 7.69 18.79
C ALA A 242 -0.24 8.27 18.21
N ARG A 243 -0.17 9.03 17.11
CA ARG A 243 -1.33 9.61 16.43
C ARG A 243 -1.99 8.59 15.52
N HIS A 244 -1.21 7.65 14.98
CA HIS A 244 -1.63 6.68 13.99
C HIS A 244 -1.19 5.25 14.36
N PRO A 245 -1.85 4.57 15.30
CA PRO A 245 -1.52 3.18 15.67
C PRO A 245 -2.06 2.14 14.67
N LEU A 246 -2.96 2.55 13.76
CA LEU A 246 -3.55 1.75 12.70
C LEU A 246 -3.86 2.64 11.49
N TRP A 247 -3.03 2.60 10.45
CA TRP A 247 -3.13 3.46 9.27
C TRP A 247 -3.09 2.64 7.98
N ASN A 248 -3.96 2.98 7.02
CA ASN A 248 -4.14 2.27 5.75
C ASN A 248 -4.41 0.75 5.88
N VAL A 249 -4.90 0.35 7.05
CA VAL A 249 -5.38 -0.99 7.36
C VAL A 249 -6.66 -0.85 8.18
N ALA A 250 -7.75 -1.49 7.76
CA ALA A 250 -8.95 -1.61 8.56
C ALA A 250 -8.90 -2.88 9.41
N ALA A 251 -9.55 -2.87 10.58
CA ALA A 251 -9.64 -4.04 11.46
C ALA A 251 -11.10 -4.47 11.58
N ALA A 252 -11.47 -5.57 10.96
CA ALA A 252 -12.81 -6.15 11.03
C ALA A 252 -12.97 -6.97 12.31
N ALA A 253 -13.65 -6.42 13.31
CA ALA A 253 -13.82 -7.05 14.62
C ALA A 253 -15.03 -7.99 14.65
N SER A 254 -14.87 -9.11 15.35
CA SER A 254 -15.90 -10.11 15.64
C SER A 254 -15.77 -10.59 17.08
N SER A 255 -16.72 -11.40 17.55
CA SER A 255 -16.61 -12.12 18.83
C SER A 255 -15.35 -13.00 18.96
N SER A 256 -14.75 -13.43 17.84
CA SER A 256 -13.55 -14.29 17.81
C SER A 256 -12.22 -13.52 17.70
N GLY A 257 -12.25 -12.19 17.71
CA GLY A 257 -11.10 -11.33 17.45
C GLY A 257 -11.28 -10.48 16.20
N ALA A 258 -10.20 -9.86 15.71
CA ALA A 258 -10.24 -9.01 14.54
C ALA A 258 -9.37 -9.52 13.40
N ARG A 259 -9.70 -9.10 12.18
CA ARG A 259 -8.94 -9.41 10.97
C ARG A 259 -8.47 -8.13 10.28
N PRO A 260 -7.18 -8.00 9.91
CA PRO A 260 -6.70 -6.86 9.16
C PRO A 260 -7.22 -6.91 7.72
N ILE A 261 -7.50 -5.74 7.13
CA ILE A 261 -7.92 -5.56 5.73
C ILE A 261 -7.09 -4.40 5.15
N MET A 262 -6.22 -4.70 4.21
CA MET A 262 -5.33 -3.71 3.58
C MET A 262 -6.09 -2.78 2.61
N HIS A 263 -5.70 -1.51 2.55
CA HIS A 263 -6.23 -0.56 1.57
C HIS A 263 -5.33 0.67 1.36
N ASP A 264 -5.62 1.44 0.30
CA ASP A 264 -4.93 2.70 -0.04
C ASP A 264 -3.46 2.47 -0.37
N PHE A 265 -3.19 2.08 -1.62
CA PHE A 265 -1.85 1.69 -2.07
C PHE A 265 -1.21 2.72 -3.00
N ASP A 266 -1.81 3.90 -3.16
CA ASP A 266 -1.47 4.89 -4.19
C ASP A 266 -0.02 5.43 -4.15
N VAL A 267 0.74 5.09 -3.11
CA VAL A 267 2.17 5.40 -2.93
C VAL A 267 3.06 4.16 -2.76
N ALA A 268 2.51 2.96 -2.84
CA ALA A 268 3.28 1.72 -2.72
C ALA A 268 4.33 1.63 -3.85
N GLY A 269 5.51 1.09 -3.54
CA GLY A 269 6.61 0.98 -4.48
C GLY A 269 6.25 0.23 -5.77
N ILE A 270 5.38 -0.79 -5.68
CA ILE A 270 4.89 -1.51 -6.86
C ILE A 270 4.06 -0.63 -7.84
N ILE A 271 3.52 0.49 -7.35
CA ILE A 271 2.78 1.48 -8.16
C ILE A 271 3.74 2.56 -8.69
N THR A 272 4.61 3.07 -7.81
CA THR A 272 5.38 4.30 -8.04
C THR A 272 6.81 4.06 -8.50
N GLY A 273 7.31 2.82 -8.36
CA GLY A 273 8.65 2.37 -8.72
C GLY A 273 9.66 2.43 -7.59
N ARG A 274 9.47 3.33 -6.61
CA ARG A 274 10.26 3.47 -5.37
C ARG A 274 9.64 4.53 -4.46
N HIS A 275 9.97 4.51 -3.18
CA HIS A 275 9.56 5.60 -2.28
C HIS A 275 10.53 6.80 -2.35
N PRO A 276 10.05 8.05 -2.15
CA PRO A 276 10.87 9.26 -2.28
C PRO A 276 11.97 9.37 -1.20
N TRP A 277 11.78 8.71 -0.05
CA TRP A 277 12.74 8.70 1.06
C TRP A 277 13.76 7.57 0.98
N PHE A 278 13.92 6.89 -0.17
CA PHE A 278 14.77 5.70 -0.28
C PHE A 278 16.18 5.96 0.26
N THR A 279 16.82 7.04 -0.19
CA THR A 279 18.19 7.39 0.22
C THR A 279 18.30 7.87 1.66
N ASP A 280 17.17 8.20 2.31
CA ASP A 280 17.16 8.56 3.73
C ASP A 280 17.23 7.35 4.64
N VAL A 281 16.89 6.17 4.12
CA VAL A 281 16.66 4.94 4.90
C VAL A 281 17.52 3.77 4.41
N PHE A 282 17.83 3.71 3.11
CA PHE A 282 18.42 2.54 2.49
C PHE A 282 19.61 2.87 1.59
N ASN A 283 20.51 1.90 1.50
CA ASN A 283 21.60 1.86 0.54
C ASN A 283 21.32 0.76 -0.49
N ALA A 284 21.12 1.14 -1.75
CA ALA A 284 20.85 0.19 -2.83
C ALA A 284 21.98 -0.85 -2.99
N ALA A 285 23.22 -0.51 -2.61
CA ALA A 285 24.36 -1.44 -2.67
C ALA A 285 24.18 -2.70 -1.81
N PHE A 286 23.25 -2.70 -0.84
CA PHE A 286 22.97 -3.88 -0.02
C PHE A 286 22.44 -5.06 -0.86
N ALA A 287 21.59 -4.77 -1.85
CA ALA A 287 21.09 -5.79 -2.76
C ALA A 287 22.16 -6.16 -3.80
N PRO A 288 22.30 -7.45 -4.18
CA PRO A 288 23.25 -7.87 -5.21
C PRO A 288 23.05 -7.17 -6.56
N SER A 289 21.80 -6.89 -6.93
CA SER A 289 21.45 -6.15 -8.16
C SER A 289 21.74 -4.66 -8.09
N LYS A 290 22.01 -4.13 -6.89
CA LYS A 290 22.08 -2.70 -6.59
C LYS A 290 20.80 -1.94 -6.92
N SER A 291 19.66 -2.63 -6.87
CA SER A 291 18.35 -2.05 -7.19
C SER A 291 17.63 -1.53 -5.95
N ALA A 292 16.92 -0.41 -6.11
CA ALA A 292 16.15 0.20 -5.02
C ALA A 292 14.96 -0.67 -4.64
N ASP A 293 14.17 -1.12 -5.61
CA ASP A 293 13.03 -2.03 -5.44
C ASP A 293 13.42 -3.32 -4.70
N GLU A 294 14.51 -3.99 -5.11
CA GLU A 294 15.00 -5.18 -4.40
C GLU A 294 15.40 -4.87 -2.96
N THR A 295 16.07 -3.75 -2.72
CA THR A 295 16.49 -3.35 -1.37
C THR A 295 15.29 -3.03 -0.48
N GLU A 296 14.28 -2.33 -0.99
CA GLU A 296 13.04 -2.02 -0.28
C GLU A 296 12.32 -3.30 0.14
N VAL A 297 12.13 -4.23 -0.80
CA VAL A 297 11.47 -5.51 -0.54
C VAL A 297 12.26 -6.32 0.48
N ILE A 298 13.58 -6.46 0.32
CA ILE A 298 14.43 -7.18 1.28
C ILE A 298 14.31 -6.54 2.67
N ALA A 299 14.37 -5.21 2.78
CA ALA A 299 14.26 -4.54 4.07
C ALA A 299 12.96 -4.88 4.79
N GLN A 300 11.83 -4.80 4.09
CA GLN A 300 10.53 -5.10 4.66
C GLN A 300 10.35 -6.60 4.98
N VAL A 301 10.82 -7.49 4.11
CA VAL A 301 10.83 -8.94 4.37
C VAL A 301 11.68 -9.26 5.60
N GLN A 302 12.88 -8.69 5.72
CA GLN A 302 13.77 -8.97 6.83
C GLN A 302 13.25 -8.40 8.16
N ARG A 303 12.53 -7.26 8.14
CA ARG A 303 11.83 -6.74 9.33
C ARG A 303 10.87 -7.77 9.94
N THR A 304 10.25 -8.64 9.13
CA THR A 304 9.33 -9.66 9.64
C THR A 304 10.01 -10.63 10.62
N ARG A 305 11.32 -10.87 10.48
CA ARG A 305 12.09 -11.77 11.35
C ARG A 305 12.15 -11.29 12.80
N THR A 306 12.06 -9.98 13.05
CA THR A 306 12.00 -9.45 14.43
C THR A 306 10.61 -9.55 15.07
N LEU A 307 9.59 -9.92 14.28
CA LEU A 307 8.18 -9.89 14.71
C LEU A 307 7.64 -11.27 15.07
N PHE A 308 8.16 -12.33 14.43
CA PHE A 308 7.60 -13.68 14.48
C PHE A 308 8.67 -14.75 14.68
N GLY A 309 8.25 -15.92 15.19
CA GLY A 309 9.09 -17.11 15.25
C GLY A 309 9.25 -17.78 13.89
N ARG A 310 10.25 -18.66 13.78
CA ARG A 310 10.53 -19.42 12.55
C ARG A 310 9.31 -20.20 12.01
N PRO A 311 8.52 -20.93 12.81
CA PRO A 311 7.36 -21.66 12.30
C PRO A 311 6.32 -20.77 11.60
N GLU A 312 6.03 -19.60 12.16
CA GLU A 312 5.06 -18.67 11.57
C GLU A 312 5.60 -18.01 10.30
N LEU A 313 6.89 -17.68 10.27
CA LEU A 313 7.56 -17.16 9.08
C LEU A 313 7.55 -18.19 7.95
N ASP A 314 7.93 -19.43 8.22
CA ASP A 314 7.96 -20.51 7.22
C ASP A 314 6.57 -20.82 6.68
N ALA A 315 5.55 -20.85 7.55
CA ALA A 315 4.17 -21.03 7.13
C ALA A 315 3.66 -19.88 6.24
N ALA A 316 3.97 -18.62 6.60
CA ALA A 316 3.60 -17.46 5.79
C ALA A 316 4.30 -17.48 4.43
N ARG A 317 5.62 -17.69 4.40
CA ARG A 317 6.43 -17.82 3.17
C ARG A 317 5.86 -18.89 2.25
N ALA A 318 5.64 -20.09 2.78
CA ALA A 318 5.08 -21.20 2.01
C ALA A 318 3.72 -20.86 1.38
N GLY A 319 2.88 -20.11 2.11
CA GLY A 319 1.59 -19.62 1.61
C GLY A 319 1.71 -18.71 0.38
N PHE A 320 2.67 -17.79 0.37
CA PHE A 320 2.95 -16.93 -0.79
C PHE A 320 3.61 -17.70 -1.94
N VAL A 321 4.64 -18.50 -1.65
CA VAL A 321 5.37 -19.28 -2.67
C VAL A 321 4.42 -20.22 -3.42
N LYS A 322 3.46 -20.85 -2.73
CA LYS A 322 2.43 -21.70 -3.34
C LYS A 322 1.61 -20.98 -4.41
N ARG A 323 1.46 -19.65 -4.31
CA ARG A 323 0.67 -18.81 -5.22
C ARG A 323 1.52 -17.98 -6.18
N LYS A 324 2.84 -18.22 -6.23
CA LYS A 324 3.77 -17.50 -7.12
C LYS A 324 3.32 -17.51 -8.58
N ALA A 325 2.99 -18.69 -9.10
CA ALA A 325 2.57 -18.83 -10.49
C ALA A 325 1.27 -18.06 -10.79
N ASP A 326 0.33 -17.99 -9.84
CA ASP A 326 -0.91 -17.22 -9.99
C ASP A 326 -0.62 -15.71 -10.06
N ALA A 327 0.28 -15.21 -9.21
CA ALA A 327 0.69 -13.80 -9.21
C ALA A 327 1.29 -13.37 -10.56
N TYR A 328 2.19 -14.18 -11.14
CA TYR A 328 2.75 -13.86 -12.47
C TYR A 328 1.73 -14.00 -13.59
N ARG A 329 0.82 -14.98 -13.54
CA ARG A 329 -0.29 -15.08 -14.51
C ARG A 329 -1.18 -13.83 -14.46
N LEU A 330 -1.51 -13.35 -13.27
CA LEU A 330 -2.26 -12.12 -13.09
C LEU A 330 -1.51 -10.93 -13.72
N LEU A 331 -0.20 -10.80 -13.45
CA LEU A 331 0.62 -9.74 -14.02
C LEU A 331 0.58 -9.75 -15.55
N GLU A 332 0.73 -10.93 -16.18
CA GLU A 332 0.68 -11.04 -17.64
C GLU A 332 -0.68 -10.61 -18.20
N ALA A 333 -1.77 -11.02 -17.55
CA ALA A 333 -3.13 -10.67 -17.97
C ALA A 333 -3.56 -9.23 -17.63
N ALA A 334 -2.84 -8.52 -16.77
CA ALA A 334 -3.24 -7.19 -16.30
C ALA A 334 -3.08 -6.13 -17.39
N SER A 335 -4.01 -5.17 -17.45
CA SER A 335 -3.97 -4.01 -18.36
C SER A 335 -3.09 -2.87 -17.82
N LEU A 336 -1.86 -3.19 -17.40
CA LEU A 336 -0.88 -2.21 -16.96
C LEU A 336 -0.19 -1.53 -18.14
N ASP A 337 0.18 -0.26 -17.96
CA ASP A 337 1.13 0.41 -18.83
C ASP A 337 2.51 -0.28 -18.78
N ALA A 338 3.37 0.00 -19.77
CA ALA A 338 4.65 -0.69 -19.91
C ALA A 338 5.58 -0.51 -18.70
N ALA A 339 5.63 0.70 -18.13
CA ALA A 339 6.44 0.98 -16.95
C ALA A 339 5.85 0.31 -15.70
N GLY A 340 4.53 0.38 -15.52
CA GLY A 340 3.82 -0.30 -14.44
C GLY A 340 4.03 -1.81 -14.45
N ARG A 341 3.98 -2.45 -15.62
CA ARG A 341 4.25 -3.89 -15.76
C ARG A 341 5.69 -4.23 -15.38
N LYS A 342 6.66 -3.42 -15.81
CA LYS A 342 8.07 -3.61 -15.47
C LYS A 342 8.29 -3.48 -13.96
N ILE A 343 7.76 -2.43 -13.34
CA ILE A 343 7.84 -2.20 -11.88
C ILE A 343 7.20 -3.37 -11.13
N ALA A 344 5.98 -3.76 -11.49
CA ALA A 344 5.29 -4.88 -10.86
C ALA A 344 6.10 -6.17 -10.93
N ARG A 345 6.68 -6.47 -12.10
CA ARG A 345 7.59 -7.62 -12.27
C ARG A 345 8.79 -7.54 -11.33
N GLN A 346 9.44 -6.39 -11.24
CA GLN A 346 10.61 -6.18 -10.39
C GLN A 346 10.30 -6.45 -8.90
N TYR A 347 9.18 -5.93 -8.39
CA TYR A 347 8.75 -6.20 -7.01
C TYR A 347 8.38 -7.67 -6.78
N LEU A 348 7.67 -8.32 -7.72
CA LEU A 348 7.40 -9.77 -7.63
C LEU A 348 8.70 -10.58 -7.61
N ASP A 349 9.63 -10.29 -8.52
CA ASP A 349 10.91 -10.99 -8.65
C ASP A 349 11.76 -10.82 -7.38
N ALA A 350 11.85 -9.59 -6.86
CA ALA A 350 12.55 -9.30 -5.61
C ALA A 350 11.94 -10.04 -4.42
N PHE A 351 10.61 -10.02 -4.29
CA PHE A 351 9.91 -10.66 -3.18
C PHE A 351 10.11 -12.17 -3.18
N TYR A 352 9.81 -12.84 -4.30
CA TYR A 352 9.95 -14.29 -4.36
C TYR A 352 11.42 -14.72 -4.19
N ARG A 353 12.38 -13.99 -4.77
CA ARG A 353 13.81 -14.25 -4.53
C ARG A 353 14.16 -14.16 -3.05
N ALA A 354 13.59 -13.20 -2.31
CA ALA A 354 13.86 -13.00 -0.89
C ALA A 354 13.22 -14.04 0.02
N ILE A 355 12.14 -14.72 -0.40
CA ILE A 355 11.37 -15.61 0.47
C ILE A 355 11.44 -17.10 0.10
N GLU A 356 11.82 -17.45 -1.13
CA GLU A 356 11.69 -18.83 -1.63
C GLU A 356 12.64 -19.83 -1.00
N SER A 357 13.88 -19.42 -0.73
CA SER A 357 14.90 -20.29 -0.13
C SER A 357 15.26 -19.82 1.27
N ASP A 358 15.65 -20.76 2.11
CA ASP A 358 16.11 -20.46 3.46
C ASP A 358 17.37 -19.61 3.45
N ASP A 359 18.29 -19.84 2.52
CA ASP A 359 19.51 -19.03 2.40
C ASP A 359 19.21 -17.57 2.05
N ALA A 360 18.20 -17.32 1.21
CA ALA A 360 17.80 -15.98 0.83
C ALA A 360 16.98 -15.28 1.92
N PHE A 361 16.15 -16.02 2.66
CA PHE A 361 15.29 -15.48 3.70
C PHE A 361 16.03 -15.30 5.04
N TYR A 362 16.75 -16.33 5.51
CA TYR A 362 17.53 -16.32 6.75
C TYR A 362 18.96 -15.82 6.52
N ARG A 363 19.04 -14.58 6.03
CA ARG A 363 20.29 -13.84 5.84
C ARG A 363 21.04 -13.61 7.16
N PRO A 364 22.36 -13.35 7.11
CA PRO A 364 23.11 -12.93 8.27
C PRO A 364 22.48 -11.67 8.88
N VAL A 365 22.32 -11.68 10.20
CA VAL A 365 21.83 -10.54 10.98
C VAL A 365 22.69 -10.37 12.22
N VAL A 366 22.67 -9.17 12.79
CA VAL A 366 23.16 -8.93 14.14
C VAL A 366 22.35 -9.76 15.14
N THR A 367 23.00 -10.51 16.03
CA THR A 367 22.36 -11.27 17.11
C THR A 367 22.86 -10.87 18.50
N ALA A 368 24.04 -10.26 18.61
CA ALA A 368 24.54 -9.73 19.88
C ALA A 368 23.84 -8.42 20.24
N THR A 369 23.50 -8.25 21.52
CA THR A 369 22.76 -7.07 22.04
C THR A 369 23.63 -5.82 22.21
N ASP A 370 24.95 -5.98 22.23
CA ASP A 370 25.96 -4.93 22.41
C ASP A 370 26.81 -4.69 21.15
N ALA A 371 26.39 -5.25 20.01
CA ALA A 371 27.09 -5.16 18.74
C ALA A 371 27.32 -3.70 18.32
N ARG A 372 28.58 -3.33 18.09
CA ARG A 372 28.96 -1.99 17.60
C ARG A 372 29.40 -2.05 16.14
N LEU A 373 29.14 -0.97 15.43
CA LEU A 373 29.61 -0.74 14.08
C LEU A 373 30.84 0.18 14.12
N TYR A 374 31.80 -0.08 13.24
CA TYR A 374 33.05 0.68 13.17
C TYR A 374 33.34 1.17 11.75
N ALA A 375 33.99 2.33 11.62
CA ALA A 375 34.42 2.87 10.33
C ALA A 375 35.62 2.09 9.76
N SER A 376 36.43 1.49 10.63
CA SER A 376 37.71 0.87 10.28
C SER A 376 38.03 -0.35 11.17
N GLU A 377 39.09 -1.07 10.80
CA GLU A 377 39.65 -2.18 11.58
C GLU A 377 40.19 -1.73 12.96
N ASN A 378 40.46 -0.43 13.14
CA ASN A 378 40.93 0.15 14.40
C ASN A 378 39.80 0.34 15.43
N ARG A 379 38.58 -0.10 15.11
CA ARG A 379 37.39 -0.02 15.98
C ARG A 379 36.94 1.43 16.27
N ASP A 380 37.12 2.31 15.30
CA ASP A 380 36.56 3.67 15.34
C ASP A 380 35.02 3.58 15.26
N ALA A 381 34.34 3.68 16.40
CA ALA A 381 32.90 3.46 16.47
C ALA A 381 32.12 4.49 15.62
N VAL A 382 31.17 3.99 14.84
CA VAL A 382 30.19 4.82 14.12
C VAL A 382 28.82 4.71 14.77
N CYS A 383 27.96 5.70 14.52
CA CYS A 383 26.60 5.76 15.06
C CYS A 383 26.51 5.71 16.60
N ALA A 384 27.59 6.04 17.33
CA ALA A 384 27.69 5.83 18.78
C ALA A 384 26.54 6.49 19.58
N ALA A 385 26.02 7.62 19.12
CA ALA A 385 24.88 8.31 19.72
C ALA A 385 23.56 7.50 19.70
N ARG A 386 23.48 6.43 18.91
CA ARG A 386 22.31 5.55 18.77
C ARG A 386 22.47 4.21 19.52
N GLY A 387 23.61 4.00 20.17
CA GLY A 387 23.91 2.75 20.86
C GLY A 387 24.22 1.60 19.89
N PRO A 388 24.15 0.35 20.36
CA PRO A 388 24.48 -0.82 19.56
C PRO A 388 23.49 -1.05 18.40
N ALA A 389 23.93 -1.78 17.39
CA ALA A 389 23.07 -2.30 16.34
C ALA A 389 22.04 -3.26 16.95
N PRO A 390 20.73 -3.06 16.73
CA PRO A 390 19.73 -3.94 17.33
C PRO A 390 19.80 -5.38 16.76
N PRO A 391 19.52 -6.41 17.57
CA PRO A 391 19.34 -7.76 17.06
C PRO A 391 18.29 -7.84 15.94
N GLY A 392 18.57 -8.67 14.94
CA GLY A 392 17.77 -8.79 13.72
C GLY A 392 18.11 -7.79 12.61
N THR A 393 19.02 -6.84 12.85
CA THR A 393 19.55 -5.93 11.81
C THR A 393 20.27 -6.74 10.72
N PRO A 394 19.80 -6.74 9.45
CA PRO A 394 20.44 -7.51 8.38
C PRO A 394 21.79 -6.93 7.96
N VAL A 395 22.72 -7.83 7.65
CA VAL A 395 24.02 -7.50 7.07
C VAL A 395 24.26 -8.30 5.80
N SER A 396 25.10 -7.79 4.90
CA SER A 396 25.54 -8.53 3.73
C SER A 396 26.40 -9.73 4.12
N GLU A 397 26.74 -10.60 3.15
CA GLU A 397 27.91 -11.46 3.32
C GLU A 397 29.16 -10.62 3.62
N PRO A 398 30.16 -11.17 4.33
CA PRO A 398 31.43 -10.49 4.57
C PRO A 398 32.07 -10.07 3.25
N LEU A 399 32.33 -8.77 3.10
CA LEU A 399 33.12 -8.23 2.00
C LEU A 399 34.61 -8.51 2.22
N GLN A 400 35.05 -8.41 3.49
CA GLN A 400 36.42 -8.66 3.95
C GLN A 400 36.39 -9.13 5.41
N THR A 401 37.41 -9.87 5.84
CA THR A 401 37.59 -10.29 7.24
C THR A 401 39.04 -10.04 7.69
N ARG A 402 39.18 -9.50 8.91
CA ARG A 402 40.45 -9.10 9.52
C ARG A 402 40.41 -9.38 11.02
N GLY A 403 41.09 -10.44 11.43
CA GLY A 403 41.02 -10.92 12.81
C GLY A 403 39.57 -11.28 13.19
N THR A 404 39.06 -10.65 14.24
CA THR A 404 37.67 -10.87 14.71
C THR A 404 36.65 -9.98 14.00
N LEU A 405 37.08 -9.03 13.18
CA LEU A 405 36.19 -8.09 12.48
C LEU A 405 35.91 -8.56 11.06
N MET A 406 34.71 -8.24 10.59
CA MET A 406 34.34 -8.35 9.18
C MET A 406 33.72 -7.06 8.68
N GLN A 407 33.99 -6.75 7.41
CA GLN A 407 33.42 -5.62 6.71
C GLN A 407 32.12 -6.06 6.02
N VAL A 408 31.02 -5.34 6.25
CA VAL A 408 29.69 -5.66 5.72
C VAL A 408 28.94 -4.39 5.31
N LEU A 409 27.93 -4.55 4.44
CA LEU A 409 26.88 -3.56 4.30
C LEU A 409 25.79 -3.84 5.32
N VAL A 410 25.25 -2.79 5.93
CA VAL A 410 24.14 -2.89 6.90
C VAL A 410 22.87 -2.42 6.23
N LEU A 411 21.78 -3.17 6.43
CA LEU A 411 20.44 -2.74 6.01
C LEU A 411 19.66 -2.27 7.23
N ASP A 412 19.27 -1.00 7.28
CA ASP A 412 18.45 -0.47 8.37
C ASP A 412 16.97 -0.87 8.24
N ALA A 413 16.69 -2.17 8.24
CA ALA A 413 15.34 -2.71 8.17
C ALA A 413 14.46 -2.30 9.36
N LEU A 414 15.10 -1.91 10.48
CA LEU A 414 14.44 -1.56 11.74
C LEU A 414 14.26 -0.04 11.92
N TRP A 415 14.79 0.78 11.00
CA TRP A 415 14.73 2.24 11.03
C TRP A 415 15.39 2.85 12.27
N HIS A 416 16.45 2.20 12.76
CA HIS A 416 17.22 2.66 13.92
C HIS A 416 18.08 3.89 13.59
N TRP A 417 18.50 4.01 12.33
CA TRP A 417 19.35 5.06 11.78
C TRP A 417 18.68 5.86 10.66
N ALA A 418 17.35 5.80 10.55
CA ALA A 418 16.53 6.63 9.68
C ALA A 418 16.25 8.02 10.31
N PRO A 419 15.84 9.04 9.52
CA PRO A 419 15.47 10.35 10.06
C PRO A 419 14.46 10.26 11.22
N PRO A 420 14.57 11.16 12.22
CA PRO A 420 15.49 12.30 12.28
C PRO A 420 16.92 11.94 12.72
N ALA A 421 17.16 10.70 13.14
CA ALA A 421 18.39 10.28 13.80
C ALA A 421 19.32 9.51 12.86
N LYS A 422 19.70 10.16 11.75
CA LYS A 422 20.50 9.56 10.66
C LYS A 422 21.88 9.10 11.12
N CYS A 423 22.32 7.93 10.67
CA CYS A 423 23.73 7.55 10.69
C CYS A 423 24.29 7.39 9.26
N PRO A 424 25.01 8.39 8.73
CA PRO A 424 25.54 8.36 7.36
C PRO A 424 26.38 7.12 7.05
N ALA A 425 27.20 6.67 8.01
CA ALA A 425 28.06 5.51 7.84
C ALA A 425 27.31 4.22 7.48
N VAL A 426 26.06 4.06 7.96
CA VAL A 426 25.23 2.88 7.63
C VAL A 426 24.64 2.98 6.22
N HIS A 427 24.40 4.19 5.71
CA HIS A 427 23.72 4.42 4.42
C HIS A 427 24.69 4.68 3.26
N GLU A 428 25.92 5.11 3.53
CA GLU A 428 26.87 5.54 2.50
C GLU A 428 27.83 4.43 2.06
N GLY A 429 28.11 3.44 2.90
CA GLY A 429 29.12 2.43 2.58
C GLY A 429 29.21 1.28 3.57
N PRO A 430 30.22 0.42 3.42
CA PRO A 430 30.43 -0.70 4.31
C PRO A 430 31.02 -0.26 5.64
N VAL A 431 30.67 -0.99 6.70
CA VAL A 431 31.17 -0.81 8.07
C VAL A 431 31.78 -2.12 8.57
N TRP A 432 32.59 -2.02 9.62
CA TRP A 432 33.15 -3.18 10.31
C TRP A 432 32.30 -3.56 11.52
N ILE A 433 32.18 -4.86 11.78
CA ILE A 433 31.48 -5.44 12.93
C ILE A 433 32.22 -6.70 13.41
N GLU A 434 32.10 -7.05 14.69
CA GLU A 434 32.59 -8.32 15.21
C GLU A 434 31.89 -9.50 14.52
N THR A 435 32.67 -10.45 14.01
CA THR A 435 32.17 -11.69 13.40
C THR A 435 31.27 -12.48 14.34
N SER A 436 31.59 -12.51 15.63
CA SER A 436 30.78 -13.19 16.67
C SER A 436 29.44 -12.52 16.94
N ALA A 437 29.25 -11.27 16.52
CA ALA A 437 28.00 -10.54 16.70
C ALA A 437 26.95 -10.87 15.62
N VAL A 438 27.31 -11.62 14.58
CA VAL A 438 26.46 -11.91 13.43
C VAL A 438 26.22 -13.41 13.26
N SER A 439 24.97 -13.76 12.97
CA SER A 439 24.57 -15.15 12.73
C SER A 439 23.42 -15.24 11.74
N ARG A 440 23.27 -16.42 11.11
CA ARG A 440 22.06 -16.80 10.36
C ARG A 440 21.00 -17.46 11.24
N ASN A 441 21.38 -17.87 12.45
CA ASN A 441 20.48 -18.49 13.41
C ASN A 441 19.64 -17.41 14.14
N PHE A 442 18.67 -16.86 13.42
CA PHE A 442 17.71 -15.86 13.89
C PHE A 442 16.46 -15.93 12.98
N PRO A 443 15.22 -15.75 13.48
CA PRO A 443 14.86 -15.43 14.86
C PRO A 443 15.13 -16.55 15.86
#